data_AF-A0A0N9Y960-F1
#
_entry.id   AF-A0A0N9Y960-F1
#
_cell.length_a   1.000
_cell.length_b   1.000
_cell.length_c   1.000
_cell.angle_alpha   90.00
_cell.angle_beta   90.00
_cell.angle_gamma   90.00
#
_symmetry.space_group_name_H-M   'P 1'
#
loop_
_entity.id
_entity.type
_entity.pdbx_description
1 polymer ?
#
loop_
_entity_poly.entity_id
_entity_poly.type
_entity_poly.pdbx_seq_one_letter_code
_entity_poly.pdbx_strand_id
1 'polypeptide(L)'
;MSTIADDMALALELADQADSLTMDRFGALDLHIETKPDLTPVTDADRGAEEALRASLASARPDDTVFGEEFGGTTTLTGRQWVIDPIDGTKNFVRGVPVWCTLIALLEDGVPTIGVVSAPALARRWWAGLGQGAFGSFAGSTRKLSVSGVADLASASLSYSDLTTGWDDRRDSFVALTDAVWRVRAYGDFWSYCMVAEGAVDIACEPEVKLWDIAPLDILIREAGGTFTSIDGAQGPHGGSALATNGLLHDAVLHRLSGN
;
A
#
# COMPACT_ATOMS: atom_id res chain seq x y z
N MET A 1 5.20 21.68 16.84
CA MET A 1 4.57 20.88 15.78
C MET A 1 5.70 20.38 14.90
N SER A 2 5.78 19.08 14.66
CA SER A 2 6.74 18.49 13.71
C SER A 2 6.47 19.02 12.30
N THR A 3 7.50 19.06 11.47
CA THR A 3 7.32 19.34 10.03
C THR A 3 7.09 18.03 9.26
N ILE A 4 6.56 18.13 8.04
CA ILE A 4 6.47 16.99 7.10
C ILE A 4 7.83 16.30 6.92
N ALA A 5 8.93 17.06 6.93
CA ALA A 5 10.27 16.49 6.81
C ALA A 5 10.68 15.69 8.06
N ASP A 6 10.35 16.18 9.26
CA ASP A 6 10.66 15.48 10.52
C ASP A 6 9.83 14.19 10.67
N ASP A 7 8.56 14.23 10.27
CA ASP A 7 7.68 13.06 10.31
C ASP A 7 8.04 12.05 9.23
N MET A 8 8.46 12.50 8.04
CA MET A 8 9.02 11.63 7.00
C MET A 8 10.30 10.94 7.47
N ALA A 9 11.22 11.67 8.10
CA ALA A 9 12.46 11.08 8.63
C ALA A 9 12.16 9.99 9.66
N LEU A 10 11.24 10.25 10.59
CA LEU A 10 10.77 9.24 11.54
C LEU A 10 10.14 8.03 10.85
N ALA A 11 9.28 8.24 9.85
CA ALA A 11 8.64 7.14 9.12
C ALA A 11 9.67 6.25 8.40
N LEU A 12 10.74 6.83 7.86
CA LEU A 12 11.83 6.08 7.23
C LEU A 12 12.68 5.32 8.25
N GLU A 13 12.94 5.88 9.43
CA GLU A 13 13.62 5.19 10.53
C GLU A 13 12.80 4.00 11.06
N LEU A 14 11.47 4.17 11.16
CA LEU A 14 10.55 3.09 11.50
C LEU A 14 10.59 1.97 10.45
N ALA A 15 10.63 2.33 9.15
CA ALA A 15 10.80 1.35 8.08
C ALA A 15 12.14 0.61 8.16
N ASP A 16 13.25 1.29 8.49
CA ASP A 16 14.55 0.64 8.70
C ASP A 16 14.51 -0.38 9.86
N GLN A 17 13.81 -0.02 10.95
CA GLN A 17 13.60 -0.91 12.08
C GLN A 17 12.76 -2.13 11.70
N ALA A 18 11.64 -1.92 10.98
CA ALA A 18 10.78 -2.99 10.50
C ALA A 18 11.51 -3.92 9.53
N ASP A 19 12.27 -3.39 8.57
CA ASP A 19 13.04 -4.16 7.60
C ASP A 19 13.99 -5.15 8.29
N SER A 20 14.69 -4.72 9.35
CA SER A 20 15.58 -5.60 10.11
C SER A 20 14.81 -6.77 10.76
N LEU A 21 13.66 -6.49 11.38
CA LEU A 21 12.88 -7.49 12.09
C LEU A 21 12.21 -8.48 11.13
N THR A 22 11.62 -7.99 10.03
CA THR A 22 10.91 -8.81 9.07
C THR A 22 11.87 -9.66 8.23
N MET A 23 13.04 -9.15 7.84
CA MET A 23 14.04 -9.92 7.10
C MET A 23 14.69 -11.04 7.92
N ASP A 24 14.97 -10.81 9.21
CA ASP A 24 15.46 -11.86 10.12
C ASP A 24 14.48 -13.04 10.19
N ARG A 25 13.18 -12.77 10.11
CA ARG A 25 12.11 -13.78 10.10
C ARG A 25 11.93 -14.43 8.75
N PHE A 26 11.91 -13.64 7.68
CA PHE A 26 11.77 -14.15 6.30
C PHE A 26 12.90 -15.11 5.93
N GLY A 27 14.14 -14.78 6.31
CA GLY A 27 15.31 -15.63 6.07
C GLY A 27 15.38 -16.90 6.92
N ALA A 28 14.61 -16.97 8.01
CA ALA A 28 14.56 -18.11 8.93
C ALA A 28 13.41 -19.10 8.63
N LEU A 29 12.56 -18.81 7.64
CA LEU A 29 11.43 -19.67 7.28
C LEU A 29 11.90 -21.02 6.74
N ASP A 30 11.44 -22.10 7.35
CA ASP A 30 11.51 -23.44 6.76
C ASP A 30 10.40 -23.58 5.72
N LEU A 31 10.77 -23.64 4.44
CA LEU A 31 9.84 -23.64 3.31
C LEU A 31 9.26 -25.03 2.99
N HIS A 32 9.47 -26.04 3.83
CA HIS A 32 8.90 -27.38 3.62
C HIS A 32 7.40 -27.42 3.94
N ILE A 33 6.57 -27.07 2.95
CA ILE A 33 5.11 -26.97 3.08
C ILE A 33 4.43 -28.20 2.43
N GLU A 34 3.98 -29.14 3.25
CA GLU A 34 3.24 -30.34 2.78
C GLU A 34 1.70 -30.18 2.82
N THR A 35 1.18 -29.15 3.51
CA THR A 35 -0.26 -28.85 3.64
C THR A 35 -0.52 -27.33 3.60
N LYS A 36 -1.66 -26.82 4.11
CA LYS A 36 -1.85 -25.36 4.24
C LYS A 36 -0.72 -24.77 5.10
N PRO A 37 -0.14 -23.62 4.73
CA PRO A 37 0.97 -23.04 5.49
C PRO A 37 0.54 -22.75 6.94
N ASP A 38 1.42 -23.08 7.89
CA ASP A 38 1.30 -22.62 9.27
C ASP A 38 1.60 -21.11 9.32
N LEU A 39 0.60 -20.32 9.71
CA LEU A 39 0.70 -18.86 9.75
C LEU A 39 1.33 -18.34 11.06
N THR A 40 1.55 -19.22 12.05
CA THR A 40 2.11 -18.84 13.36
C THR A 40 3.41 -18.03 13.25
N PRO A 41 4.41 -18.41 12.42
CA PRO A 41 5.65 -17.66 12.29
C PRO A 41 5.47 -16.26 11.70
N VAL A 42 4.44 -16.08 10.86
CA VAL A 42 4.13 -14.76 10.29
C VAL A 42 3.47 -13.88 11.34
N THR A 43 2.49 -14.42 12.08
CA THR A 43 1.86 -13.70 13.19
C THR A 43 2.88 -13.23 14.25
N ASP A 44 3.89 -14.06 14.57
CA ASP A 44 4.96 -13.66 15.50
C ASP A 44 5.85 -12.55 14.92
N ALA A 45 6.12 -12.57 13.62
CA ALA A 45 6.88 -11.53 12.93
C ALA A 45 6.10 -10.20 12.89
N ASP A 46 4.83 -10.27 12.52
CA ASP A 46 3.91 -9.13 12.43
C ASP A 46 3.79 -8.40 13.77
N ARG A 47 3.39 -9.15 14.80
CA ARG A 47 3.20 -8.61 16.15
C ARG A 47 4.50 -8.06 16.74
N GLY A 48 5.61 -8.75 16.54
CA GLY A 48 6.92 -8.30 17.02
C GLY A 48 7.37 -7.00 16.36
N ALA A 49 7.12 -6.85 15.05
CA ALA A 49 7.37 -5.60 14.35
C ALA A 49 6.44 -4.48 14.83
N GLU A 50 5.13 -4.73 14.95
CA GLU A 50 4.19 -3.70 15.42
C GLU A 50 4.50 -3.23 16.85
N GLU A 51 4.84 -4.12 17.78
CA GLU A 51 5.26 -3.76 19.14
C GLU A 51 6.46 -2.82 19.13
N ALA A 52 7.45 -3.12 18.30
CA ALA A 52 8.67 -2.34 18.18
C ALA A 52 8.41 -0.94 17.59
N LEU A 53 7.58 -0.86 16.54
CA LEU A 53 7.18 0.42 15.94
C LEU A 53 6.35 1.27 16.90
N ARG A 54 5.39 0.67 17.61
CA ARG A 54 4.59 1.35 18.65
C ARG A 54 5.45 1.91 19.76
N ALA A 55 6.47 1.17 20.21
CA ALA A 55 7.40 1.65 21.24
C ALA A 55 8.22 2.86 20.76
N SER A 56 8.72 2.82 19.52
CA SER A 56 9.44 3.94 18.90
C SER A 56 8.54 5.18 18.75
N LEU A 57 7.30 4.99 18.29
CA LEU A 57 6.30 6.06 18.16
C LEU A 57 5.92 6.67 19.52
N ALA A 58 5.68 5.85 20.55
CA ALA A 58 5.35 6.35 21.88
C ALA A 58 6.48 7.20 22.49
N SER A 59 7.73 6.92 22.13
CA SER A 59 8.90 7.71 22.55
C SER A 59 9.05 9.01 21.73
N ALA A 60 8.94 8.92 20.40
CA ALA A 60 9.20 10.04 19.50
C ALA A 60 8.01 11.01 19.31
N ARG A 61 6.78 10.51 19.49
CA ARG A 61 5.51 11.20 19.26
C ARG A 61 4.46 10.78 20.32
N PRO A 62 4.68 11.10 21.61
CA PRO A 62 3.82 10.62 22.71
C PRO A 62 2.37 11.11 22.64
N ASP A 63 2.09 12.19 21.90
CA ASP A 63 0.75 12.76 21.73
C ASP A 63 0.00 12.21 20.50
N ASP A 64 0.69 11.50 19.59
CA ASP A 64 0.07 10.94 18.39
C ASP A 64 -0.59 9.58 18.73
N THR A 65 -1.71 9.28 18.08
CA THR A 65 -2.36 7.96 18.22
C THR A 65 -1.77 6.96 17.23
N VAL A 66 -1.90 5.66 17.52
CA VAL A 66 -1.44 4.58 16.62
C VAL A 66 -2.56 3.57 16.39
N PHE A 67 -2.88 3.33 15.13
CA PHE A 67 -3.80 2.32 14.64
C PHE A 67 -3.01 1.31 13.82
N GLY A 68 -3.01 0.04 14.22
CA GLY A 68 -2.25 -1.00 13.53
C GLY A 68 -3.11 -2.23 13.26
N GLU A 69 -2.71 -3.05 12.30
CA GLU A 69 -3.42 -4.28 11.95
C GLU A 69 -3.51 -5.25 13.13
N GLU A 70 -2.39 -5.48 13.82
CA GLU A 70 -2.27 -6.59 14.77
C GLU A 70 -2.86 -6.26 16.14
N PHE A 71 -2.62 -5.04 16.64
CA PHE A 71 -3.10 -4.61 17.95
C PHE A 71 -4.28 -3.63 17.88
N GLY A 72 -4.73 -3.28 16.67
CA GLY A 72 -5.85 -2.38 16.46
C GLY A 72 -5.58 -0.97 16.98
N GLY A 73 -6.61 -0.38 17.58
CA GLY A 73 -6.65 1.00 18.04
C GLY A 73 -7.98 1.64 17.66
N THR A 74 -8.21 2.87 18.10
CA THR A 74 -9.40 3.63 17.69
C THR A 74 -9.03 4.48 16.48
N THR A 75 -9.60 4.19 15.32
CA THR A 75 -9.49 5.08 14.16
C THR A 75 -10.03 6.46 14.51
N THR A 76 -9.26 7.51 14.23
CA THR A 76 -9.68 8.90 14.44
C THR A 76 -9.60 9.67 13.13
N LEU A 77 -10.60 10.51 12.89
CA LEU A 77 -10.63 11.45 11.76
C LEU A 77 -10.21 12.86 12.19
N THR A 78 -9.67 13.00 13.41
CA THR A 78 -9.21 14.27 13.97
C THR A 78 -7.85 14.09 14.63
N GLY A 79 -6.98 15.09 14.51
CA GLY A 79 -5.63 15.06 15.05
C GLY A 79 -4.71 14.14 14.27
N ARG A 80 -3.64 13.69 14.93
CA ARG A 80 -2.56 12.91 14.32
C ARG A 80 -2.68 11.44 14.66
N GLN A 81 -2.65 10.60 13.63
CA GLN A 81 -2.74 9.14 13.76
C GLN A 81 -1.74 8.45 12.85
N TRP A 82 -0.84 7.67 13.44
CA TRP A 82 -0.02 6.72 12.70
C TRP A 82 -0.83 5.48 12.38
N VAL A 83 -0.79 5.07 11.13
CA VAL A 83 -1.40 3.84 10.64
C VAL A 83 -0.30 2.91 10.16
N ILE A 84 -0.26 1.68 10.69
CA ILE A 84 0.81 0.73 10.39
C ILE A 84 0.26 -0.65 10.07
N ASP A 85 0.83 -1.27 9.05
CA ASP A 85 0.76 -2.71 8.79
C ASP A 85 2.22 -3.20 8.66
N PRO A 86 2.69 -4.04 9.60
CA PRO A 86 4.06 -4.49 9.60
C PRO A 86 4.42 -5.41 8.43
N ILE A 87 3.48 -6.25 7.95
CA ILE A 87 3.69 -7.22 6.85
C ILE A 87 2.43 -7.32 5.97
N ASP A 88 2.29 -6.40 5.02
CA ASP A 88 1.37 -6.57 3.89
C ASP A 88 1.86 -7.75 3.02
N GLY A 89 0.93 -8.57 2.54
CA GLY A 89 1.25 -9.77 1.76
C GLY A 89 1.74 -10.95 2.61
N THR A 90 1.24 -11.12 3.84
CA THR A 90 1.54 -12.27 4.73
C THR A 90 1.49 -13.65 4.03
N LYS A 91 0.57 -13.84 3.08
CA LYS A 91 0.46 -15.07 2.25
C LYS A 91 1.66 -15.26 1.32
N ASN A 92 2.24 -14.19 0.79
CA ASN A 92 3.47 -14.24 0.01
C ASN A 92 4.65 -14.52 0.94
N PHE A 93 4.72 -13.82 2.08
CA PHE A 93 5.74 -13.98 3.09
C PHE A 93 5.90 -15.45 3.52
N VAL A 94 4.82 -16.12 3.95
CA VAL A 94 4.87 -17.52 4.40
C VAL A 94 5.26 -18.53 3.30
N ARG A 95 5.12 -18.14 2.04
CA ARG A 95 5.47 -18.97 0.87
C ARG A 95 6.85 -18.66 0.30
N GLY A 96 7.59 -17.73 0.90
CA GLY A 96 8.89 -17.29 0.37
C GLY A 96 8.79 -16.44 -0.89
N VAL A 97 7.59 -15.96 -1.25
CA VAL A 97 7.40 -15.02 -2.36
C VAL A 97 7.82 -13.63 -1.85
N PRO A 98 8.73 -12.91 -2.53
CA PRO A 98 9.31 -11.67 -1.99
C PRO A 98 8.39 -10.45 -2.11
N VAL A 99 7.13 -10.63 -2.53
CA VAL A 99 6.16 -9.54 -2.67
C VAL A 99 5.40 -9.38 -1.36
N TRP A 100 6.05 -8.72 -0.41
CA TRP A 100 5.51 -8.29 0.87
C TRP A 100 6.20 -6.99 1.27
N CYS A 101 5.58 -6.20 2.14
CA CYS A 101 6.16 -4.94 2.59
C CYS A 101 5.68 -4.51 3.97
N THR A 102 6.37 -3.54 4.57
CA THR A 102 5.87 -2.78 5.71
C THR A 102 5.23 -1.49 5.20
N LEU A 103 4.03 -1.20 5.68
CA LEU A 103 3.21 -0.04 5.36
C LEU A 103 3.12 0.89 6.56
N ILE A 104 3.55 2.15 6.38
CA ILE A 104 3.55 3.16 7.44
C ILE A 104 2.97 4.45 6.89
N ALA A 105 1.92 4.97 7.52
CA ALA A 105 1.35 6.27 7.21
C ALA A 105 1.18 7.13 8.45
N LEU A 106 1.22 8.44 8.24
CA LEU A 106 0.72 9.42 9.19
C LEU A 106 -0.49 10.11 8.56
N LEU A 107 -1.61 10.10 9.29
CA LEU A 107 -2.82 10.83 8.96
C LEU A 107 -2.90 12.08 9.84
N GLU A 108 -3.24 13.21 9.24
CA GLU A 108 -3.65 14.42 9.93
C GLU A 108 -5.11 14.71 9.58
N ASP A 109 -5.98 14.75 10.58
CA ASP A 109 -7.43 14.90 10.42
C ASP A 109 -8.03 13.89 9.43
N GLY A 110 -7.56 12.64 9.53
CA GLY A 110 -8.00 11.53 8.68
C GLY A 110 -7.40 11.50 7.27
N VAL A 111 -6.56 12.47 6.89
CA VAL A 111 -5.94 12.53 5.56
C VAL A 111 -4.47 12.11 5.64
N PRO A 112 -4.01 11.13 4.83
CA PRO A 112 -2.60 10.75 4.78
C PRO A 112 -1.71 11.93 4.36
N THR A 113 -0.75 12.29 5.19
CA THR A 113 0.25 13.34 4.93
C THR A 113 1.65 12.79 4.77
N ILE A 114 1.93 11.61 5.31
CA ILE A 114 3.16 10.82 5.12
C ILE A 114 2.77 9.40 4.76
N GLY A 115 3.50 8.79 3.84
CA GLY A 115 3.40 7.37 3.51
C GLY A 115 4.77 6.80 3.19
N VAL A 116 5.05 5.61 3.71
CA VAL A 116 6.22 4.79 3.41
C VAL A 116 5.76 3.36 3.14
N VAL A 117 6.31 2.77 2.08
CA VAL A 117 6.13 1.38 1.67
C VAL A 117 7.53 0.77 1.57
N SER A 118 7.87 -0.17 2.45
CA SER A 118 9.21 -0.77 2.51
C SER A 118 9.17 -2.25 2.18
N ALA A 119 9.71 -2.64 1.02
CA ALA A 119 9.75 -4.03 0.55
C ALA A 119 11.20 -4.51 0.51
N PRO A 120 11.80 -4.90 1.66
CA PRO A 120 13.23 -5.19 1.75
C PRO A 120 13.63 -6.43 0.93
N ALA A 121 12.76 -7.44 0.80
CA ALA A 121 13.00 -8.61 -0.05
C ALA A 121 13.04 -8.27 -1.56
N LEU A 122 12.46 -7.14 -1.97
CA LEU A 122 12.57 -6.59 -3.33
C LEU A 122 13.71 -5.57 -3.48
N ALA A 123 14.44 -5.25 -2.40
CA ALA A 123 15.39 -4.15 -2.31
C ALA A 123 14.78 -2.80 -2.80
N ARG A 124 13.52 -2.56 -2.43
CA ARG A 124 12.74 -1.38 -2.85
C ARG A 124 12.07 -0.70 -1.67
N ARG A 125 12.00 0.62 -1.76
CA ARG A 125 11.20 1.45 -0.84
C ARG A 125 10.56 2.59 -1.61
N TRP A 126 9.33 2.94 -1.26
CA TRP A 126 8.60 4.09 -1.79
C TRP A 126 8.14 4.98 -0.64
N TRP A 127 8.11 6.29 -0.86
CA TRP A 127 7.63 7.22 0.15
C TRP A 127 7.12 8.52 -0.46
N ALA A 128 6.23 9.19 0.27
CA ALA A 128 5.66 10.47 -0.12
C ALA A 128 5.26 11.29 1.10
N GLY A 129 5.52 12.59 1.04
CA GLY A 129 5.08 13.56 2.03
C GLY A 129 4.28 14.67 1.37
N LEU A 130 3.27 15.19 2.04
CA LEU A 130 2.36 16.20 1.49
C LEU A 130 3.12 17.41 0.95
N GLY A 131 2.96 17.67 -0.36
CA GLY A 131 3.63 18.76 -1.08
C GLY A 131 5.13 18.55 -1.31
N GLN A 132 5.70 17.39 -0.98
CA GLN A 132 7.11 17.06 -1.17
C GLN A 132 7.36 16.19 -2.41
N GLY A 133 6.31 15.63 -3.02
CA GLY A 133 6.38 14.64 -4.07
C GLY A 133 6.58 13.21 -3.55
N ALA A 134 6.42 12.27 -4.48
CA ALA A 134 6.64 10.85 -4.25
C ALA A 134 8.02 10.42 -4.76
N PHE A 135 8.63 9.46 -4.07
CA PHE A 135 9.97 8.94 -4.36
C PHE A 135 9.98 7.42 -4.26
N GLY A 136 10.86 6.80 -5.04
CA GLY A 136 11.15 5.37 -4.96
C GLY A 136 12.64 5.14 -4.99
N SER A 137 13.11 4.16 -4.23
CA SER A 137 14.49 3.67 -4.25
C SER A 137 14.55 2.21 -4.70
N PHE A 138 15.59 1.89 -5.45
CA PHE A 138 15.93 0.52 -5.81
C PHE A 138 17.44 0.34 -5.68
N ALA A 139 17.87 -0.64 -4.88
CA ALA A 139 19.29 -0.92 -4.64
C ALA A 139 20.13 0.33 -4.30
N GLY A 140 19.57 1.24 -3.48
CA GLY A 140 20.22 2.47 -3.02
C GLY A 140 20.14 3.67 -3.99
N SER A 141 19.57 3.50 -5.19
CA SER A 141 19.33 4.61 -6.12
C SER A 141 17.92 5.17 -5.94
N THR A 142 17.82 6.45 -5.60
CA THR A 142 16.54 7.16 -5.39
C THR A 142 16.15 7.96 -6.62
N ARG A 143 14.86 7.92 -6.99
CA ARG A 143 14.27 8.76 -8.03
C ARG A 143 12.94 9.36 -7.58
N LYS A 144 12.61 10.53 -8.11
CA LYS A 144 11.25 11.08 -8.01
C LYS A 144 10.30 10.27 -8.91
N LEU A 145 9.08 10.08 -8.44
CA LEU A 145 8.04 9.34 -9.14
C LEU A 145 7.11 10.28 -9.90
N SER A 146 6.47 9.72 -10.92
CA SER A 146 5.43 10.37 -11.71
C SER A 146 4.61 9.26 -12.32
N VAL A 147 3.28 9.37 -12.23
CA VAL A 147 2.37 8.49 -12.97
C VAL A 147 2.55 8.65 -14.48
N SER A 148 1.99 7.73 -15.25
CA SER A 148 2.08 7.73 -16.72
C SER A 148 1.22 8.83 -17.36
N GLY A 149 1.43 9.07 -18.66
CA GLY A 149 0.60 9.95 -19.49
C GLY A 149 -0.41 9.23 -20.38
N VAL A 150 -0.74 7.96 -20.08
CA VAL A 150 -1.65 7.15 -20.89
C VAL A 150 -3.09 7.66 -20.73
N ALA A 151 -3.69 8.16 -21.80
CA ALA A 151 -5.04 8.73 -21.78
C ALA A 151 -6.12 7.82 -22.41
N ASP A 152 -5.70 6.78 -23.13
CA ASP A 152 -6.60 5.84 -23.79
C ASP A 152 -6.63 4.50 -23.04
N LEU A 153 -7.82 4.05 -22.66
CA LEU A 153 -8.02 2.81 -21.90
C LEU A 153 -7.51 1.60 -22.69
N ALA A 154 -7.70 1.57 -24.01
CA ALA A 154 -7.22 0.48 -24.86
C ALA A 154 -5.70 0.39 -24.94
N SER A 155 -4.98 1.41 -24.45
CA SER A 155 -3.52 1.45 -24.34
C SER A 155 -3.01 1.21 -22.91
N ALA A 156 -3.91 1.05 -21.93
CA ALA A 156 -3.55 0.97 -20.52
C ALA A 156 -3.01 -0.40 -20.10
N SER A 157 -2.14 -0.39 -19.10
CA SER A 157 -1.69 -1.55 -18.33
C SER A 157 -2.38 -1.58 -16.96
N LEU A 158 -3.04 -2.68 -16.66
CA LEU A 158 -3.76 -2.92 -15.42
C LEU A 158 -3.04 -3.96 -14.56
N SER A 159 -2.96 -3.70 -13.25
CA SER A 159 -2.62 -4.68 -12.23
C SER A 159 -3.74 -4.83 -11.20
N TYR A 160 -3.92 -6.04 -10.67
CA TYR A 160 -4.85 -6.35 -9.57
C TYR A 160 -4.27 -7.46 -8.68
N SER A 161 -5.06 -7.96 -7.73
CA SER A 161 -4.67 -9.08 -6.85
C SER A 161 -5.25 -10.42 -7.32
N ASP A 162 -6.55 -10.64 -7.16
CA ASP A 162 -7.22 -11.85 -7.63
C ASP A 162 -8.69 -11.61 -8.04
N LEU A 163 -9.35 -12.65 -8.53
CA LEU A 163 -10.76 -12.64 -8.98
C LEU A 163 -11.71 -13.38 -8.02
N THR A 164 -11.22 -13.79 -6.86
CA THR A 164 -11.87 -14.79 -5.99
C THR A 164 -12.67 -14.17 -4.86
N THR A 165 -12.31 -12.97 -4.40
CA THR A 165 -12.90 -12.34 -3.21
C THR A 165 -13.29 -10.89 -3.47
N GLY A 166 -14.36 -10.40 -2.83
CA GLY A 166 -14.78 -8.99 -2.79
C GLY A 166 -15.43 -8.44 -4.06
N TRP A 167 -15.28 -9.10 -5.22
CA TRP A 167 -15.82 -8.59 -6.48
C TRP A 167 -17.34 -8.68 -6.62
N ASP A 168 -18.03 -9.49 -5.81
CA ASP A 168 -19.49 -9.67 -5.76
C ASP A 168 -20.17 -9.48 -7.14
N ASP A 169 -21.12 -8.54 -7.24
CA ASP A 169 -21.89 -8.23 -8.46
C ASP A 169 -21.08 -7.44 -9.51
N ARG A 170 -19.82 -7.08 -9.22
CA ARG A 170 -18.92 -6.32 -10.12
C ARG A 170 -17.92 -7.18 -10.86
N ARG A 171 -17.89 -8.49 -10.61
CA ARG A 171 -16.91 -9.39 -11.22
C ARG A 171 -16.95 -9.35 -12.75
N ASP A 172 -18.13 -9.34 -13.36
CA ASP A 172 -18.27 -9.30 -14.82
C ASP A 172 -17.82 -7.95 -15.39
N SER A 173 -18.15 -6.85 -14.72
CA SER A 173 -17.67 -5.51 -15.06
C SER A 173 -16.14 -5.41 -14.99
N PHE A 174 -15.53 -6.00 -13.96
CA PHE A 174 -14.09 -6.05 -13.82
C PHE A 174 -13.43 -6.89 -14.91
N VAL A 175 -13.95 -8.08 -15.22
CA VAL A 175 -13.44 -8.92 -16.32
C VAL A 175 -13.55 -8.18 -17.65
N ALA A 176 -14.67 -7.51 -17.93
CA ALA A 176 -14.82 -6.69 -19.12
C ALA A 176 -13.82 -5.52 -19.19
N LEU A 177 -13.44 -4.94 -18.05
CA LEU A 177 -12.36 -3.96 -17.98
C LEU A 177 -11.00 -4.60 -18.34
N THR A 178 -10.72 -5.81 -17.84
CA THR A 178 -9.47 -6.52 -18.18
C THR A 178 -9.36 -6.85 -19.68
N ASP A 179 -10.48 -7.12 -20.35
CA ASP A 179 -10.52 -7.34 -21.81
C ASP A 179 -10.39 -6.04 -22.61
N ALA A 180 -10.69 -4.88 -22.00
CA ALA A 180 -10.69 -3.57 -22.65
C ALA A 180 -9.33 -2.86 -22.63
N VAL A 181 -8.39 -3.31 -21.80
CA VAL A 181 -7.06 -2.70 -21.66
C VAL A 181 -6.00 -3.42 -22.49
N TRP A 182 -4.88 -2.76 -22.78
CA TRP A 182 -3.80 -3.34 -23.58
C TRP A 182 -3.09 -4.51 -22.87
N ARG A 183 -2.89 -4.39 -21.55
CA ARG A 183 -2.13 -5.35 -20.76
C ARG A 183 -2.75 -5.57 -19.39
N VAL A 184 -2.79 -6.83 -18.98
CA VAL A 184 -3.27 -7.23 -17.65
C VAL A 184 -2.20 -8.05 -16.94
N ARG A 185 -1.97 -7.73 -15.67
CA ARG A 185 -1.20 -8.54 -14.72
C ARG A 185 -1.91 -8.56 -13.38
N ALA A 186 -1.47 -9.46 -12.51
CA ALA A 186 -1.92 -9.51 -11.13
C ALA A 186 -0.68 -9.59 -10.23
N TYR A 187 -0.04 -8.45 -10.01
CA TYR A 187 1.16 -8.42 -9.17
C TYR A 187 0.83 -8.53 -7.68
N GLY A 188 -0.41 -8.17 -7.29
CA GLY A 188 -0.89 -8.27 -5.92
C GLY A 188 -0.54 -7.07 -5.05
N ASP A 189 -1.40 -6.85 -4.05
CA ASP A 189 -1.12 -6.10 -2.83
C ASP A 189 -0.55 -4.68 -3.10
N PHE A 190 0.28 -4.14 -2.21
CA PHE A 190 0.94 -2.83 -2.36
C PHE A 190 1.63 -2.60 -3.72
N TRP A 191 2.16 -3.64 -4.36
CA TRP A 191 3.11 -3.48 -5.46
C TRP A 191 2.43 -2.96 -6.72
N SER A 192 1.16 -3.35 -6.94
CA SER A 192 0.32 -2.84 -8.02
C SER A 192 0.24 -1.30 -7.97
N TYR A 193 -0.02 -0.74 -6.79
CA TYR A 193 -0.14 0.71 -6.58
C TYR A 193 1.20 1.42 -6.67
N CYS A 194 2.27 0.83 -6.13
CA CYS A 194 3.62 1.38 -6.27
C CYS A 194 4.03 1.49 -7.75
N MET A 195 3.66 0.51 -8.59
CA MET A 195 3.91 0.59 -10.03
C MET A 195 3.05 1.65 -10.74
N VAL A 196 1.86 1.97 -10.22
CA VAL A 196 1.08 3.12 -10.69
C VAL A 196 1.81 4.42 -10.38
N ALA A 197 2.26 4.62 -9.12
CA ALA A 197 3.07 5.79 -8.76
C ALA A 197 4.34 5.91 -9.60
N GLU A 198 4.98 4.79 -9.95
CA GLU A 198 6.16 4.74 -10.82
C GLU A 198 5.87 5.07 -12.30
N GLY A 199 4.60 5.09 -12.72
CA GLY A 199 4.17 5.24 -14.12
C GLY A 199 4.41 4.00 -14.99
N ALA A 200 4.67 2.85 -14.37
CA ALA A 200 4.92 1.57 -15.06
C ALA A 200 3.64 0.75 -15.27
N VAL A 201 2.63 1.00 -14.44
CA VAL A 201 1.26 0.49 -14.55
C VAL A 201 0.34 1.71 -14.53
N ASP A 202 -0.83 1.62 -15.18
CA ASP A 202 -1.74 2.75 -15.32
C ASP A 202 -2.95 2.66 -14.39
N ILE A 203 -3.32 1.42 -14.01
CA ILE A 203 -4.51 1.11 -13.20
C ILE A 203 -4.14 0.03 -12.18
N ALA A 204 -4.44 0.28 -10.89
CA ALA A 204 -4.44 -0.71 -9.82
C ALA A 204 -5.81 -0.69 -9.12
N CYS A 205 -6.41 -1.86 -8.88
CA CYS A 205 -7.75 -1.93 -8.29
C CYS A 205 -7.92 -3.18 -7.43
N GLU A 206 -8.51 -3.00 -6.25
CA GLU A 206 -8.93 -4.08 -5.35
C GLU A 206 -10.31 -3.80 -4.75
N PRO A 207 -11.17 -4.82 -4.65
CA PRO A 207 -12.55 -4.63 -4.25
C PRO A 207 -12.76 -4.59 -2.74
N GLU A 208 -11.82 -5.14 -1.96
CA GLU A 208 -11.85 -5.13 -0.50
C GLU A 208 -10.43 -4.92 0.03
N VAL A 209 -10.23 -3.89 0.84
CA VAL A 209 -8.96 -3.54 1.50
C VAL A 209 -9.23 -2.88 2.85
N LYS A 210 -8.26 -2.91 3.76
CA LYS A 210 -8.30 -2.23 5.06
C LYS A 210 -7.52 -0.92 5.01
N LEU A 211 -7.78 -0.04 5.98
CA LEU A 211 -7.15 1.29 6.03
C LEU A 211 -5.62 1.20 6.06
N TRP A 212 -5.06 0.24 6.78
CA TRP A 212 -3.61 0.06 6.91
C TRP A 212 -2.95 -0.38 5.59
N ASP A 213 -3.64 -1.19 4.77
CA ASP A 213 -3.17 -1.61 3.44
C ASP A 213 -3.00 -0.43 2.46
N ILE A 214 -3.81 0.63 2.60
CA ILE A 214 -3.92 1.67 1.56
C ILE A 214 -3.61 3.10 2.02
N ALA A 215 -3.54 3.38 3.32
CA ALA A 215 -3.20 4.72 3.81
C ALA A 215 -1.86 5.25 3.27
N PRO A 216 -0.75 4.45 3.25
CA PRO A 216 0.51 4.93 2.67
C PRO A 216 0.44 5.07 1.15
N LEU A 217 -0.40 4.26 0.50
CA LEU A 217 -0.54 4.22 -0.96
C LEU A 217 -1.31 5.43 -1.49
N ASP A 218 -2.31 5.92 -0.76
CA ASP A 218 -3.08 7.11 -1.13
C ASP A 218 -2.17 8.34 -1.33
N ILE A 219 -1.37 8.70 -0.32
CA ILE A 219 -0.44 9.84 -0.42
C ILE A 219 0.65 9.60 -1.47
N LEU A 220 1.13 8.35 -1.63
CA LEU A 220 2.11 7.99 -2.65
C LEU A 220 1.56 8.27 -4.07
N ILE A 221 0.33 7.84 -4.36
CA ILE A 221 -0.32 8.05 -5.65
C ILE A 221 -0.58 9.54 -5.88
N ARG A 222 -1.12 10.26 -4.89
CA ARG A 222 -1.43 11.70 -5.02
C ARG A 222 -0.19 12.53 -5.27
N GLU A 223 0.90 12.28 -4.54
CA GLU A 223 2.17 13.01 -4.70
C GLU A 223 2.96 12.59 -5.96
N ALA A 224 2.64 11.44 -6.57
CA ALA A 224 3.10 11.06 -7.90
C ALA A 224 2.28 11.68 -9.04
N GLY A 225 1.20 12.42 -8.72
CA GLY A 225 0.31 13.07 -9.69
C GLY A 225 -0.86 12.21 -10.17
N GLY A 226 -1.13 11.07 -9.52
CA GLY A 226 -2.25 10.20 -9.83
C GLY A 226 -3.53 10.54 -9.06
N THR A 227 -4.50 9.63 -9.16
CA THR A 227 -5.77 9.71 -8.42
C THR A 227 -6.05 8.40 -7.70
N PHE A 228 -6.47 8.51 -6.44
CA PHE A 228 -6.77 7.40 -5.55
C PHE A 228 -8.18 7.57 -4.96
N THR A 229 -9.02 6.55 -5.12
CA THR A 229 -10.37 6.49 -4.54
C THR A 229 -10.73 5.07 -4.15
N SER A 230 -11.90 4.89 -3.55
CA SER A 230 -12.60 3.60 -3.58
C SER A 230 -13.08 3.25 -4.99
N ILE A 231 -13.52 2.01 -5.22
CA ILE A 231 -14.13 1.61 -6.50
C ILE A 231 -15.51 2.27 -6.74
N ASP A 232 -16.03 2.98 -5.73
CA ASP A 232 -17.25 3.80 -5.78
C ASP A 232 -16.95 5.30 -5.96
N GLY A 233 -15.67 5.66 -6.08
CA GLY A 233 -15.23 7.05 -6.26
C GLY A 233 -15.14 7.85 -4.96
N ALA A 234 -15.29 7.23 -3.79
CA ALA A 234 -15.06 7.91 -2.51
C ALA A 234 -13.56 8.24 -2.37
N GLN A 235 -13.24 9.48 -2.04
CA GLN A 235 -11.86 9.95 -1.97
C GLN A 235 -11.12 9.39 -0.75
N GLY A 236 -9.82 9.12 -0.92
CA GLY A 236 -8.92 8.71 0.15
C GLY A 236 -9.11 7.25 0.61
N PRO A 237 -8.45 6.86 1.71
CA PRO A 237 -8.27 5.45 2.07
C PRO A 237 -9.38 4.86 2.95
N HIS A 238 -10.53 5.52 3.09
CA HIS A 238 -11.59 5.13 4.04
C HIS A 238 -12.75 4.36 3.39
N GLY A 239 -12.67 4.09 2.08
CA GLY A 239 -13.78 3.54 1.30
C GLY A 239 -13.90 2.01 1.27
N GLY A 240 -13.02 1.28 1.96
CA GLY A 240 -13.05 -0.19 2.06
C GLY A 240 -12.70 -0.95 0.76
N SER A 241 -12.38 -0.23 -0.30
CA SER A 241 -11.91 -0.71 -1.60
C SER A 241 -10.93 0.33 -2.16
N ALA A 242 -10.18 -0.01 -3.19
CA ALA A 242 -9.18 0.89 -3.75
C ALA A 242 -9.13 0.85 -5.27
N LEU A 243 -8.99 2.03 -5.86
CA LEU A 243 -8.69 2.29 -7.25
C LEU A 243 -7.64 3.38 -7.31
N ALA A 244 -6.46 3.04 -7.83
CA ALA A 244 -5.42 4.00 -8.17
C ALA A 244 -5.21 4.04 -9.67
N THR A 245 -5.07 5.24 -10.22
CA THR A 245 -4.74 5.44 -11.63
C THR A 245 -3.79 6.60 -11.81
N ASN A 246 -3.32 6.81 -13.04
CA ASN A 246 -2.62 8.01 -13.46
C ASN A 246 -3.49 9.30 -13.51
N GLY A 247 -4.74 9.24 -13.05
CA GLY A 247 -5.70 10.34 -13.07
C GLY A 247 -6.45 10.46 -14.40
N LEU A 248 -5.75 10.40 -15.54
CA LEU A 248 -6.35 10.52 -16.87
C LEU A 248 -7.39 9.42 -17.15
N LEU A 249 -7.15 8.21 -16.63
CA LEU A 249 -8.02 7.05 -16.84
C LEU A 249 -9.11 6.90 -15.78
N HIS A 250 -9.10 7.72 -14.72
CA HIS A 250 -9.82 7.43 -13.48
C HIS A 250 -11.33 7.31 -13.68
N ASP A 251 -11.95 8.33 -14.29
CA ASP A 251 -13.39 8.36 -14.54
C ASP A 251 -13.84 7.24 -15.49
N ALA A 252 -13.01 6.92 -16.50
CA ALA A 252 -13.29 5.85 -17.45
C ALA A 252 -13.30 4.47 -16.78
N VAL A 253 -12.39 4.25 -15.82
CA VAL A 253 -12.32 3.01 -15.05
C VAL A 253 -13.50 2.92 -14.08
N LEU A 254 -13.78 3.98 -13.30
CA LEU A 254 -14.93 4.02 -12.39
C LEU A 254 -16.25 3.72 -13.12
N HIS A 255 -16.46 4.35 -14.28
CA HIS A 255 -17.66 4.13 -15.08
C HIS A 255 -17.82 2.65 -15.47
N ARG A 256 -16.75 2.01 -15.95
CA ARG A 256 -16.78 0.58 -16.31
C ARG A 256 -17.01 -0.33 -15.11
N LEU A 257 -16.41 -0.04 -13.96
CA LEU A 257 -16.61 -0.83 -12.73
C LEU A 257 -18.04 -0.72 -12.18
N SER A 258 -18.71 0.42 -12.42
CA SER A 258 -20.10 0.65 -11.98
C SER A 258 -21.15 -0.14 -12.76
N GLY A 259 -20.78 -0.79 -13.88
CA GLY A 259 -21.68 -1.63 -14.69
C GLY A 259 -22.73 -0.87 -15.50
N ASN A 260 -22.58 0.45 -15.64
CA ASN A 260 -23.44 1.31 -16.47
C ASN A 260 -22.85 1.56 -17.87
#